data_AF-A0A7V4GD39-F1
#
_entry.id   AF-A0A7V4GD39-F1
#
_cell.length_a   1.000
_cell.length_b   1.000
_cell.length_c   1.000
_cell.angle_alpha   90.00
_cell.angle_beta   90.00
_cell.angle_gamma   90.00
#
_symmetry.space_group_name_H-M   'P 1'
#
loop_
_entity.id
_entity.type
_entity.pdbx_description
1 polymer ?
#
loop_
_entity_poly.entity_id
_entity_poly.type
_entity_poly.pdbx_seq_one_letter_code
_entity_poly.pdbx_strand_id
1 'polypeptide(L)'
;MLSSFRAVVKPPAARGRLRRPGARVILPSVEERRPVMAERRSFVPVQGVWEITLACNMRCRHCGSHAGAPRPDELTTDEAIRVLGELAAAGCRRLVLSGGEPTVRKDWPRLVEEGSRLGIQMKMISNGWSFDAEVARTARAAGLRAVGFSLDGLEATHDYVRRIPGSYRRVLAAIRAARAAGLGVAVVTHINRRNLSELDAMFDLLATLDVYSWQVQLGNPAGELALHRELAVEPRDLLQIVPAVARLVQRGGLRVVPADNIGYFGPYETTLRTNAHYGLPTFAGCLGGIRHFGLESNGNLKACLSLPSARHGCSSYVEGNLRETPFADLWNRPGAFAFNRNSDPAELGGFCRTCRHARLCHGGCRWSATVHGGGLENPYCYYRVAAEAEAGRRRARGWRIAAAVAAPLALAGCGEGDDDGDADVEDVADEATPADAYGFDFIDEATPADAYGIPEADEATPSDAYGIPEADEAAPADAYGIPSDADVGTDGPEEVPVDLYGFVPDVSESDAK
;
A
#
# COMPACT_ATOMS: atom_id res chain seq x y z
N MET A 1 63.77 -19.47 6.00
CA MET A 1 64.10 -18.03 6.07
C MET A 1 62.77 -17.29 6.15
N LEU A 2 62.11 -17.03 7.29
CA LEU A 2 62.47 -16.35 8.56
C LEU A 2 63.08 -14.95 8.40
N SER A 3 62.42 -14.00 9.08
CA SER A 3 62.84 -12.66 9.55
C SER A 3 62.57 -11.48 8.58
N SER A 4 61.56 -10.62 8.81
CA SER A 4 61.43 -9.48 9.77
C SER A 4 61.83 -8.15 9.13
N PHE A 5 61.01 -7.09 9.26
CA PHE A 5 61.42 -5.74 9.70
C PHE A 5 60.20 -4.82 9.96
N ARG A 6 60.24 -4.14 11.11
CA ARG A 6 59.33 -3.10 11.62
C ARG A 6 59.76 -1.71 11.15
N ALA A 7 58.80 -0.79 10.99
CA ALA A 7 58.93 0.66 11.22
C ALA A 7 57.53 1.21 11.58
N VAL A 8 57.18 1.52 12.84
CA VAL A 8 57.43 2.75 13.62
C VAL A 8 57.03 4.04 12.89
N VAL A 9 55.86 4.60 13.25
CA VAL A 9 55.54 6.03 13.12
C VAL A 9 54.95 6.51 14.44
N LYS A 10 55.55 7.58 15.00
CA LYS A 10 55.19 8.28 16.25
C LYS A 10 53.94 9.16 16.08
N PRO A 11 53.19 9.47 17.16
CA PRO A 11 52.02 10.34 17.12
C PRO A 11 52.40 11.82 17.33
N PRO A 12 51.63 12.80 16.80
CA PRO A 12 51.69 14.17 17.27
C PRO A 12 50.45 14.61 18.06
N ALA A 13 50.74 15.07 19.28
CA ALA A 13 50.24 16.24 20.02
C ALA A 13 48.76 16.65 20.07
N ALA A 14 48.40 16.98 21.31
CA ALA A 14 47.17 17.49 21.87
C ALA A 14 46.59 18.82 21.34
N ARG A 15 45.26 18.92 21.52
CA ARG A 15 44.44 20.10 21.91
C ARG A 15 44.33 21.29 20.94
N GLY A 16 43.21 21.30 20.21
CA GLY A 16 42.54 22.50 19.72
C GLY A 16 41.07 22.52 20.16
N ARG A 17 40.67 23.47 21.02
CA ARG A 17 39.27 23.73 21.38
C ARG A 17 38.54 24.34 20.19
N LEU A 18 37.55 23.65 19.64
CA LEU A 18 36.56 24.26 18.74
C LEU A 18 35.40 24.84 19.55
N ARG A 19 35.20 26.15 19.39
CA ARG A 19 34.15 26.97 19.99
C ARG A 19 32.78 26.51 19.49
N ARG A 20 31.81 26.30 20.40
CA ARG A 20 30.38 26.21 20.08
C ARG A 20 29.82 27.62 19.85
N PRO A 21 29.16 27.93 18.71
CA PRO A 21 28.25 29.06 18.64
C PRO A 21 26.90 28.61 19.22
N GLY A 22 26.50 29.24 20.32
CA GLY A 22 25.15 29.11 20.87
C GLY A 22 24.17 29.93 20.02
N ALA A 23 23.39 29.25 19.18
CA ALA A 23 22.12 29.77 18.71
C ALA A 23 21.02 29.15 19.60
N ARG A 24 20.47 29.95 20.52
CA ARG A 24 19.21 29.61 21.19
C ARG A 24 18.11 29.64 20.14
N VAL A 25 17.66 28.47 19.69
CA VAL A 25 16.41 28.34 18.96
C VAL A 25 15.30 28.68 19.95
N ILE A 26 14.70 29.86 19.81
CA ILE A 26 13.47 30.22 20.53
C ILE A 26 12.36 29.44 19.84
N LEU A 27 11.92 28.35 20.46
CA LEU A 27 10.69 27.66 20.05
C LEU A 27 9.51 28.54 20.47
N PRO A 28 8.56 28.85 19.57
CA PRO A 28 7.37 29.60 19.95
C PRO A 28 6.56 28.82 20.98
N SER A 29 5.89 29.55 21.88
CA SER A 29 5.08 29.00 22.95
C SER A 29 3.93 28.14 22.40
N VAL A 30 3.48 27.18 23.22
CA VAL A 30 2.52 26.11 22.90
C VAL A 30 1.16 26.63 22.38
N GLU A 31 0.86 27.91 22.56
CA GLU A 31 -0.43 28.52 22.22
C GLU A 31 -0.56 29.06 20.78
N GLU A 32 0.51 29.15 19.99
CA GLU A 32 0.45 29.66 18.60
C GLU A 32 0.43 28.58 17.51
N ARG A 33 0.34 27.29 17.87
CA ARG A 33 0.19 26.19 16.89
C ARG A 33 -1.24 26.06 16.40
N ARG A 34 -1.67 26.99 15.53
CA ARG A 34 -2.81 26.75 14.61
C ARG A 34 -2.46 25.52 13.74
N PRO A 35 -3.40 24.60 13.46
CA PRO A 35 -3.09 23.40 12.69
C PRO A 35 -2.63 23.80 11.28
N VAL A 36 -1.37 23.50 10.99
CA VAL A 36 -0.65 23.76 9.72
C VAL A 36 -1.36 23.18 8.48
N MET A 37 -2.40 22.35 8.66
CA MET A 37 -3.14 21.72 7.55
C MET A 37 -4.33 22.52 7.03
N ALA A 38 -4.78 23.58 7.71
CA ALA A 38 -6.03 24.26 7.40
C ALA A 38 -5.91 25.37 6.33
N GLU A 39 -4.72 25.91 6.09
CA GLU A 39 -4.52 27.00 5.13
C GLU A 39 -3.68 26.50 3.95
N ARG A 40 -4.36 26.29 2.79
CA ARG A 40 -3.82 25.94 1.45
C ARG A 40 -3.46 24.47 1.15
N ARG A 41 -4.41 23.53 1.25
CA ARG A 41 -4.30 22.29 0.45
C ARG A 41 -4.82 22.55 -0.96
N SER A 42 -3.93 22.81 -1.91
CA SER A 42 -4.30 22.69 -3.32
C SER A 42 -4.57 21.21 -3.62
N PHE A 43 -5.82 20.86 -3.94
CA PHE A 43 -6.15 19.50 -4.40
C PHE A 43 -5.79 19.38 -5.87
N VAL A 44 -4.77 18.58 -6.19
CA VAL A 44 -4.28 18.42 -7.57
C VAL A 44 -4.38 16.95 -7.92
N PRO A 45 -5.11 16.55 -8.98
CA PRO A 45 -5.37 15.15 -9.35
C PRO A 45 -4.15 14.52 -10.05
N VAL A 46 -3.00 14.45 -9.36
CA VAL A 46 -1.71 14.07 -9.96
C VAL A 46 -1.74 12.66 -10.59
N GLN A 47 -2.44 11.71 -9.98
CA GLN A 47 -2.45 10.32 -10.44
C GLN A 47 -3.84 9.66 -10.38
N GLY A 48 -4.20 8.96 -11.46
CA GLY A 48 -5.45 8.21 -11.57
C GLY A 48 -5.27 6.72 -11.76
N VAL A 49 -6.31 5.97 -11.40
CA VAL A 49 -6.51 4.58 -11.80
C VAL A 49 -7.82 4.48 -12.53
N TRP A 50 -7.83 3.90 -13.72
CA TRP A 50 -9.03 3.79 -14.51
C TRP A 50 -9.34 2.34 -14.87
N GLU A 51 -10.43 1.80 -14.30
CA GLU A 51 -11.07 0.59 -14.81
C GLU A 51 -11.68 0.91 -16.18
N ILE A 52 -10.99 0.65 -17.29
CA ILE A 52 -11.52 0.99 -18.63
C ILE A 52 -12.60 0.02 -19.10
N THR A 53 -12.70 -1.15 -18.44
CA THR A 53 -13.76 -2.14 -18.63
C THR A 53 -13.85 -3.04 -17.40
N LEU A 54 -15.04 -3.54 -17.06
CA LEU A 54 -15.23 -4.59 -16.05
C LEU A 54 -15.08 -5.99 -16.69
N ALA A 55 -14.99 -6.07 -18.02
CA ALA A 55 -14.76 -7.33 -18.73
C ALA A 55 -13.41 -7.93 -18.33
N CYS A 56 -13.39 -9.25 -18.07
CA CYS A 56 -12.19 -9.99 -17.75
C CYS A 56 -12.19 -11.37 -18.41
N ASN A 57 -11.03 -11.78 -18.92
CA ASN A 57 -10.80 -13.12 -19.44
C ASN A 57 -10.45 -14.16 -18.34
N MET A 58 -10.42 -13.75 -17.06
CA MET A 58 -10.21 -14.62 -15.89
C MET A 58 -11.36 -14.52 -14.87
N ARG A 59 -11.41 -15.45 -13.90
CA ARG A 59 -12.34 -15.45 -12.75
C ARG A 59 -11.58 -15.76 -11.46
N CYS A 60 -10.65 -14.89 -11.10
CA CYS A 60 -9.71 -15.13 -10.00
C CYS A 60 -10.43 -15.20 -8.65
N ARG A 61 -10.01 -16.13 -7.78
CA ARG A 61 -10.58 -16.32 -6.43
C ARG A 61 -10.43 -15.09 -5.52
N HIS A 62 -9.42 -14.29 -5.76
CA HIS A 62 -9.10 -13.10 -4.96
C HIS A 62 -9.64 -11.79 -5.58
N CYS A 63 -10.43 -11.87 -6.66
CA CYS A 63 -10.87 -10.68 -7.39
C CYS A 63 -11.80 -9.81 -6.53
N GLY A 64 -11.33 -8.63 -6.11
CA GLY A 64 -12.12 -7.68 -5.32
C GLY A 64 -13.31 -7.06 -6.06
N SER A 65 -13.25 -6.99 -7.39
CA SER A 65 -14.30 -6.38 -8.23
C SER A 65 -15.34 -7.37 -8.76
N HIS A 66 -15.16 -8.69 -8.53
CA HIS A 66 -15.96 -9.73 -9.19
C HIS A 66 -16.02 -9.51 -10.73
N ALA A 67 -14.86 -9.21 -11.32
CA ALA A 67 -14.78 -8.83 -12.72
C ALA A 67 -15.16 -9.98 -13.65
N GLY A 68 -15.76 -9.65 -14.79
CA GLY A 68 -16.12 -10.67 -15.75
C GLY A 68 -16.81 -10.20 -17.01
N ALA A 69 -18.09 -9.88 -16.91
CA ALA A 69 -18.82 -9.24 -18.02
C ALA A 69 -18.48 -7.74 -18.05
N PRO A 70 -18.51 -7.10 -19.23
CA PRO A 70 -18.42 -5.64 -19.30
C PRO A 70 -19.57 -5.02 -18.49
N ARG A 71 -19.32 -3.83 -17.96
CA ARG A 71 -20.38 -3.04 -17.34
C ARG A 71 -21.39 -2.64 -18.44
N PRO A 72 -22.71 -2.56 -18.17
CA PRO A 72 -23.69 -2.28 -19.22
C PRO A 72 -23.50 -0.94 -19.94
N ASP A 73 -22.96 0.05 -19.25
CA ASP A 73 -22.88 1.46 -19.66
C ASP A 73 -21.42 1.96 -19.76
N GLU A 74 -20.48 1.12 -20.21
CA GLU A 74 -19.07 1.53 -20.38
C GLU A 74 -18.92 2.73 -21.31
N LEU A 75 -17.93 3.58 -21.02
CA LEU A 75 -17.57 4.72 -21.85
C LEU A 75 -17.12 4.22 -23.22
N THR A 76 -17.72 4.80 -24.26
CA THR A 76 -17.28 4.63 -25.64
C THR A 76 -15.85 5.16 -25.80
N THR A 77 -15.19 4.82 -26.91
CA THR A 77 -13.83 5.30 -27.19
C THR A 77 -13.75 6.82 -27.22
N ASP A 78 -14.73 7.48 -27.84
CA ASP A 78 -14.71 8.95 -27.97
C ASP A 78 -15.01 9.64 -26.64
N GLU A 79 -15.89 9.08 -25.81
CA GLU A 79 -16.09 9.54 -24.43
C GLU A 79 -14.82 9.37 -23.58
N ALA A 80 -14.13 8.23 -23.72
CA ALA A 80 -12.90 7.98 -22.99
C ALA A 80 -11.77 8.93 -23.41
N ILE A 81 -11.65 9.23 -24.70
CA ILE A 81 -10.70 10.22 -25.23
C ILE A 81 -11.02 11.62 -24.71
N ARG A 82 -12.29 12.04 -24.68
CA ARG A 82 -12.70 13.30 -24.06
C ARG A 82 -12.26 13.37 -22.59
N VAL A 83 -12.51 12.30 -21.83
CA VAL A 83 -12.11 12.21 -20.42
C VAL A 83 -10.59 12.33 -20.26
N LEU A 84 -9.78 11.71 -21.12
CA LEU A 84 -8.31 11.89 -21.10
C LEU A 84 -7.92 13.36 -21.25
N GLY A 85 -8.59 14.10 -22.15
CA GLY A 85 -8.39 15.54 -22.31
C GLY A 85 -8.74 16.33 -21.05
N GLU A 86 -9.86 16.03 -20.41
CA GLU A 86 -10.27 16.66 -19.15
C GLU A 86 -9.28 16.38 -18.00
N LEU A 87 -8.76 15.14 -17.92
CA LEU A 87 -7.76 14.75 -16.93
C LEU A 87 -6.44 15.50 -17.13
N ALA A 88 -5.95 15.58 -18.38
CA ALA A 88 -4.73 16.30 -18.71
C ALA A 88 -4.86 17.79 -18.35
N ALA A 89 -5.98 18.42 -18.74
CA ALA A 89 -6.26 19.81 -18.42
C ALA A 89 -6.36 20.09 -16.90
N ALA A 90 -6.79 19.10 -16.12
CA ALA A 90 -6.84 19.18 -14.66
C ALA A 90 -5.48 18.94 -13.97
N GLY A 91 -4.42 18.64 -14.72
CA GLY A 91 -3.07 18.42 -14.19
C GLY A 91 -2.76 16.96 -13.83
N CYS A 92 -3.50 15.99 -14.37
CA CYS A 92 -3.17 14.57 -14.25
C CYS A 92 -1.85 14.28 -14.97
N ARG A 93 -0.89 13.71 -14.25
CA ARG A 93 0.44 13.38 -14.78
C ARG A 93 0.61 11.89 -15.03
N ARG A 94 -0.14 11.05 -14.31
CA ARG A 94 -0.02 9.58 -14.34
C ARG A 94 -1.38 8.93 -14.37
N LEU A 95 -1.57 7.98 -15.27
CA LEU A 95 -2.80 7.23 -15.36
C LEU A 95 -2.50 5.75 -15.56
N VAL A 96 -3.00 4.93 -14.65
CA VAL A 96 -2.87 3.48 -14.72
C VAL A 96 -4.17 2.90 -15.23
N LEU A 97 -4.12 2.35 -16.45
CA LEU A 97 -5.21 1.58 -17.03
C LEU A 97 -5.29 0.23 -16.33
N SER A 98 -6.47 -0.04 -15.78
CA SER A 98 -6.84 -1.29 -15.14
C SER A 98 -8.16 -1.77 -15.76
N GLY A 99 -8.75 -2.81 -15.20
CA GLY A 99 -10.04 -3.31 -15.60
C GLY A 99 -10.42 -4.53 -14.79
N GLY A 100 -11.45 -5.23 -15.23
CA GLY A 100 -11.37 -6.67 -15.15
C GLY A 100 -10.07 -7.16 -15.79
N GLU A 101 -9.86 -6.83 -17.07
CA GLU A 101 -8.56 -6.92 -17.78
C GLU A 101 -8.51 -5.90 -18.94
N PRO A 102 -7.60 -4.92 -18.92
CA PRO A 102 -7.48 -3.92 -19.99
C PRO A 102 -7.34 -4.50 -21.40
N THR A 103 -6.56 -5.58 -21.56
CA THR A 103 -6.28 -6.12 -22.90
C THR A 103 -7.51 -6.75 -23.57
N VAL A 104 -8.61 -6.94 -22.84
CA VAL A 104 -9.89 -7.42 -23.40
C VAL A 104 -10.62 -6.31 -24.16
N ARG A 105 -10.37 -5.03 -23.83
CA ARG A 105 -10.99 -3.87 -24.48
C ARG A 105 -10.20 -3.49 -25.75
N LYS A 106 -10.76 -3.75 -26.94
CA LYS A 106 -10.04 -3.65 -28.23
C LYS A 106 -9.38 -2.30 -28.53
N ASP A 107 -9.98 -1.20 -28.08
CA ASP A 107 -9.50 0.17 -28.30
C ASP A 107 -8.48 0.65 -27.26
N TRP A 108 -8.02 -0.19 -26.33
CA TRP A 108 -7.01 0.21 -25.33
C TRP A 108 -5.75 0.85 -25.94
N PRO A 109 -5.20 0.44 -27.11
CA PRO A 109 -4.01 1.08 -27.67
C PRO A 109 -4.26 2.55 -28.02
N ARG A 110 -5.46 2.87 -28.56
CA ARG A 110 -5.85 4.24 -28.91
C ARG A 110 -5.99 5.12 -27.67
N LEU A 111 -6.43 4.56 -26.53
CA LEU A 111 -6.49 5.28 -25.26
C LEU A 111 -5.09 5.60 -24.71
N VAL A 112 -4.15 4.66 -24.83
CA VAL A 112 -2.75 4.86 -24.44
C VAL A 112 -2.08 5.91 -25.33
N GLU A 113 -2.29 5.83 -26.65
CA GLU A 113 -1.76 6.80 -27.61
C GLU A 113 -2.24 8.21 -27.30
N GLU A 114 -3.55 8.39 -27.11
CA GLU A 114 -4.12 9.69 -26.82
C GLU A 114 -3.66 10.25 -25.47
N GLY A 115 -3.66 9.42 -24.41
CA GLY A 115 -3.17 9.85 -23.09
C GLY A 115 -1.70 10.26 -23.13
N SER A 116 -0.87 9.51 -23.86
CA SER A 116 0.56 9.81 -24.03
C SER A 116 0.76 11.11 -24.83
N ARG A 117 -0.02 11.32 -25.90
CA ARG A 117 -0.01 12.55 -26.70
C ARG A 117 -0.38 13.79 -25.88
N LEU A 118 -1.26 13.62 -24.87
CA LEU A 118 -1.67 14.67 -23.93
C LEU A 118 -0.66 14.89 -22.78
N GLY A 119 0.48 14.18 -22.77
CA GLY A 119 1.51 14.32 -21.75
C GLY A 119 1.25 13.53 -20.47
N ILE A 120 0.27 12.63 -20.46
CA ILE A 120 0.01 11.74 -19.33
C ILE A 120 0.93 10.52 -19.43
N GLN A 121 1.64 10.18 -18.36
CA GLN A 121 2.37 8.91 -18.27
C GLN A 121 1.38 7.75 -18.18
N MET A 122 1.16 7.08 -19.30
CA MET A 122 0.24 5.95 -19.41
C MET A 122 0.90 4.65 -18.96
N LYS A 123 0.22 3.93 -18.07
CA LYS A 123 0.65 2.66 -17.50
C LYS A 123 -0.50 1.66 -17.48
N MET A 124 -0.20 0.39 -17.25
CA MET A 124 -1.23 -0.67 -17.24
C MET A 124 -0.99 -1.68 -16.12
N ILE A 125 -2.06 -2.23 -15.56
CA ILE A 125 -2.01 -3.48 -14.78
C ILE A 125 -2.71 -4.57 -15.58
N SER A 126 -2.03 -5.70 -15.78
CA SER A 126 -2.58 -6.82 -16.55
C SER A 126 -2.35 -8.15 -15.82
N ASN A 127 -3.25 -9.11 -16.05
CA ASN A 127 -3.08 -10.50 -15.67
C ASN A 127 -2.09 -11.26 -16.56
N GLY A 128 -1.64 -10.65 -17.67
CA GLY A 128 -0.62 -11.20 -18.56
C GLY A 128 -1.07 -12.31 -19.50
N TRP A 129 -2.34 -12.77 -19.43
CA TRP A 129 -2.80 -13.92 -20.21
C TRP A 129 -2.72 -13.73 -21.72
N SER A 130 -3.17 -12.56 -22.16
CA SER A 130 -3.22 -12.16 -23.57
C SER A 130 -2.06 -11.24 -23.95
N PHE A 131 -1.07 -11.05 -23.07
CA PHE A 131 0.01 -10.08 -23.25
C PHE A 131 1.25 -10.76 -23.82
N ASP A 132 1.23 -11.04 -25.13
CA ASP A 132 2.35 -11.63 -25.85
C ASP A 132 3.32 -10.58 -26.42
N ALA A 133 4.27 -11.03 -27.26
CA ALA A 133 5.26 -10.16 -27.88
C ALA A 133 4.65 -9.15 -28.87
N GLU A 134 3.52 -9.45 -29.50
CA GLU A 134 2.82 -8.52 -30.37
C GLU A 134 2.13 -7.43 -29.55
N VAL A 135 1.40 -7.83 -28.51
CA VAL A 135 0.77 -6.90 -27.57
C VAL A 135 1.81 -5.99 -26.90
N ALA A 136 2.97 -6.52 -26.53
CA ALA A 136 4.08 -5.74 -25.97
C ALA A 136 4.61 -4.68 -26.96
N ARG A 137 4.78 -5.02 -28.24
CA ARG A 137 5.18 -4.06 -29.28
C ARG A 137 4.11 -3.00 -29.50
N THR A 138 2.84 -3.39 -29.58
CA THR A 138 1.70 -2.46 -29.69
C THR A 138 1.65 -1.51 -28.50
N ALA A 139 1.84 -2.01 -27.27
CA ALA A 139 1.87 -1.20 -26.06
C ALA A 139 3.00 -0.17 -26.11
N ARG A 140 4.22 -0.58 -26.47
CA ARG A 140 5.36 0.35 -26.60
C ARG A 140 5.12 1.39 -27.70
N ALA A 141 4.61 0.98 -28.85
CA ALA A 141 4.32 1.88 -29.98
C ALA A 141 3.24 2.91 -29.64
N ALA A 142 2.23 2.54 -28.85
CA ALA A 142 1.20 3.45 -28.37
C ALA A 142 1.71 4.44 -27.30
N GLY A 143 2.95 4.31 -26.81
CA GLY A 143 3.50 5.18 -25.76
C GLY A 143 3.30 4.66 -24.34
N LEU A 144 2.91 3.40 -24.14
CA LEU A 144 2.79 2.82 -22.80
C LEU A 144 4.17 2.82 -22.12
N ARG A 145 4.23 3.39 -20.92
CA ARG A 145 5.50 3.52 -20.18
C ARG A 145 5.88 2.22 -19.49
N ALA A 146 4.91 1.58 -18.83
CA ALA A 146 5.16 0.42 -17.99
C ALA A 146 3.90 -0.42 -17.74
N VAL A 147 4.13 -1.68 -17.40
CA VAL A 147 3.09 -2.68 -17.09
C VAL A 147 3.39 -3.34 -15.75
N GLY A 148 2.39 -3.36 -14.86
CA GLY A 148 2.36 -4.21 -13.67
C GLY A 148 1.70 -5.54 -14.00
N PHE A 149 2.46 -6.64 -13.95
CA PHE A 149 1.91 -7.98 -14.13
C PHE A 149 1.51 -8.59 -12.81
N SER A 150 0.33 -9.20 -12.78
CA SER A 150 -0.17 -9.82 -11.56
C SER A 150 0.41 -11.23 -11.39
N LEU A 151 1.13 -11.49 -10.29
CA LEU A 151 1.70 -12.79 -9.93
C LEU A 151 1.48 -13.03 -8.44
N ASP A 152 0.83 -14.12 -8.04
CA ASP A 152 0.32 -14.31 -6.66
C ASP A 152 0.93 -15.51 -5.95
N GLY A 153 2.04 -16.02 -6.44
CA GLY A 153 2.68 -17.21 -5.90
C GLY A 153 3.55 -17.89 -6.95
N LEU A 154 4.13 -19.00 -6.54
CA LEU A 154 4.72 -19.98 -7.44
C LEU A 154 3.60 -20.70 -8.24
N GLU A 155 3.99 -21.56 -9.18
CA GLU A 155 3.09 -22.09 -10.22
C GLU A 155 1.76 -22.65 -9.69
N ALA A 156 1.81 -23.54 -8.70
CA ALA A 156 0.60 -24.15 -8.15
C ALA A 156 -0.33 -23.13 -7.46
N THR A 157 0.26 -22.20 -6.70
CA THR A 157 -0.50 -21.18 -5.96
C THR A 157 -1.10 -20.15 -6.90
N HIS A 158 -0.33 -19.64 -7.85
CA HIS A 158 -0.82 -18.66 -8.82
C HIS A 158 -1.93 -19.25 -9.71
N ASP A 159 -1.75 -20.45 -10.28
CA ASP A 159 -2.77 -21.10 -11.11
C ASP A 159 -4.06 -21.36 -10.32
N TYR A 160 -3.94 -21.77 -9.05
CA TYR A 160 -5.09 -21.95 -8.16
C TYR A 160 -5.86 -20.64 -7.92
N VAL A 161 -5.13 -19.55 -7.62
CA VAL A 161 -5.69 -18.23 -7.34
C VAL A 161 -6.34 -17.63 -8.59
N ARG A 162 -5.71 -17.80 -9.76
CA ARG A 162 -6.20 -17.31 -11.06
C ARG A 162 -7.28 -18.19 -11.69
N ARG A 163 -7.45 -19.42 -11.19
CA ARG A 163 -8.36 -20.47 -11.69
C ARG A 163 -8.08 -20.89 -13.15
N ILE A 164 -6.85 -20.74 -13.61
CA ILE A 164 -6.45 -21.12 -14.98
C ILE A 164 -5.10 -21.84 -14.91
N PRO A 165 -5.04 -23.15 -15.18
CA PRO A 165 -3.77 -23.87 -15.32
C PRO A 165 -2.88 -23.26 -16.40
N GLY A 166 -1.59 -23.13 -16.12
CA GLY A 166 -0.60 -22.51 -17.00
C GLY A 166 -0.58 -20.97 -16.98
N SER A 167 -1.42 -20.33 -16.17
CA SER A 167 -1.42 -18.86 -16.01
C SER A 167 -0.08 -18.33 -15.50
N TYR A 168 0.59 -19.08 -14.63
CA TYR A 168 1.92 -18.74 -14.10
C TYR A 168 2.95 -18.64 -15.23
N ARG A 169 3.04 -19.67 -16.07
CA ARG A 169 3.98 -19.69 -17.19
C ARG A 169 3.65 -18.59 -18.20
N ARG A 170 2.36 -18.32 -18.41
CA ARG A 170 1.88 -17.27 -19.31
C ARG A 170 2.29 -15.88 -18.82
N VAL A 171 2.11 -15.57 -17.53
CA VAL A 171 2.52 -14.26 -16.99
C VAL A 171 4.05 -14.10 -16.99
N LEU A 172 4.82 -15.17 -16.74
CA LEU A 172 6.28 -15.11 -16.89
C LEU A 172 6.72 -14.84 -18.34
N ALA A 173 6.00 -15.39 -19.33
CA ALA A 173 6.25 -15.08 -20.74
C ALA A 173 5.89 -13.62 -21.06
N ALA A 174 4.79 -13.10 -20.51
CA ALA A 174 4.38 -11.70 -20.67
C ALA A 174 5.40 -10.72 -20.09
N ILE A 175 5.95 -11.00 -18.90
CA ILE A 175 7.04 -10.22 -18.30
C ILE A 175 8.24 -10.11 -19.25
N ARG A 176 8.69 -11.24 -19.80
CA ARG A 176 9.82 -11.28 -20.75
C ARG A 176 9.50 -10.53 -22.05
N ALA A 177 8.29 -10.68 -22.57
CA ALA A 177 7.84 -9.98 -23.78
C ALA A 177 7.83 -8.46 -23.59
N ALA A 178 7.30 -7.98 -22.46
CA ALA A 178 7.26 -6.55 -22.13
C ALA A 178 8.67 -5.97 -21.94
N ARG A 179 9.56 -6.68 -21.22
CA ARG A 179 10.97 -6.30 -21.09
C ARG A 179 11.66 -6.21 -22.45
N ALA A 180 11.47 -7.21 -23.32
CA ALA A 180 12.06 -7.23 -24.66
C ALA A 180 11.56 -6.09 -25.57
N ALA A 181 10.33 -5.60 -25.33
CA ALA A 181 9.78 -4.42 -26.00
C ALA A 181 10.24 -3.09 -25.37
N GLY A 182 11.07 -3.13 -24.32
CA GLY A 182 11.57 -1.95 -23.61
C GLY A 182 10.56 -1.29 -22.66
N LEU A 183 9.48 -1.98 -22.29
CA LEU A 183 8.53 -1.47 -21.30
C LEU A 183 9.13 -1.58 -19.89
N GLY A 184 8.82 -0.61 -19.03
CA GLY A 184 9.03 -0.79 -17.58
C GLY A 184 8.15 -1.93 -17.09
N VAL A 185 8.70 -2.85 -16.30
CA VAL A 185 7.95 -4.00 -15.79
C VAL A 185 7.96 -4.00 -14.28
N ALA A 186 6.77 -4.02 -13.69
CA ALA A 186 6.56 -4.26 -12.27
C ALA A 186 5.80 -5.59 -12.11
N VAL A 187 5.90 -6.18 -10.92
CA VAL A 187 5.04 -7.28 -10.50
C VAL A 187 4.17 -6.82 -9.35
N VAL A 188 2.89 -7.18 -9.38
CA VAL A 188 1.92 -6.89 -8.32
C VAL A 188 1.44 -8.21 -7.74
N THR A 189 1.59 -8.35 -6.42
CA THR A 189 1.20 -9.56 -5.69
C THR A 189 0.17 -9.24 -4.62
N HIS A 190 -0.94 -9.96 -4.67
CA HIS A 190 -1.88 -10.00 -3.57
C HIS A 190 -1.43 -11.03 -2.52
N ILE A 191 -0.96 -10.56 -1.37
CA ILE A 191 -0.60 -11.44 -0.24
C ILE A 191 -1.87 -12.11 0.29
N ASN A 192 -1.83 -13.44 0.36
CA ASN A 192 -2.92 -14.29 0.81
C ASN A 192 -2.35 -15.45 1.64
N ARG A 193 -3.22 -16.18 2.34
CA ARG A 193 -2.80 -17.27 3.24
C ARG A 193 -2.01 -18.39 2.55
N ARG A 194 -2.13 -18.56 1.22
CA ARG A 194 -1.41 -19.59 0.47
C ARG A 194 -0.02 -19.17 0.00
N ASN A 195 0.20 -17.88 -0.25
CA ASN A 195 1.47 -17.40 -0.81
C ASN A 195 2.39 -16.75 0.23
N LEU A 196 1.93 -16.59 1.48
CA LEU A 196 2.74 -15.95 2.52
C LEU A 196 4.08 -16.66 2.75
N SER A 197 4.10 -17.99 2.73
CA SER A 197 5.32 -18.80 2.83
C SER A 197 6.15 -18.81 1.55
N GLU A 198 5.61 -18.33 0.43
CA GLU A 198 6.29 -18.31 -0.86
C GLU A 198 7.01 -16.99 -1.14
N LEU A 199 6.82 -15.95 -0.32
CA LEU A 199 7.32 -14.60 -0.63
C LEU A 199 8.84 -14.54 -0.81
N ASP A 200 9.62 -15.27 -0.02
CA ASP A 200 11.08 -15.34 -0.19
C ASP A 200 11.49 -15.98 -1.52
N ALA A 201 10.81 -17.06 -1.93
CA ALA A 201 11.05 -17.71 -3.21
C ALA A 201 10.58 -16.85 -4.40
N MET A 202 9.47 -16.13 -4.24
CA MET A 202 9.01 -15.14 -5.20
C MET A 202 10.02 -14.01 -5.36
N PHE A 203 10.60 -13.51 -4.27
CA PHE A 203 11.67 -12.51 -4.33
C PHE A 203 12.82 -12.98 -5.22
N ASP A 204 13.32 -14.18 -4.96
CA ASP A 204 14.43 -14.76 -5.71
C ASP A 204 14.09 -14.92 -7.19
N LEU A 205 12.89 -15.43 -7.51
CA LEU A 205 12.40 -15.51 -8.88
C LEU A 205 12.39 -14.13 -9.56
N LEU A 206 11.78 -13.13 -8.91
CA LEU A 206 11.60 -11.80 -9.50
C LEU A 206 12.93 -11.07 -9.71
N ALA A 207 13.90 -11.25 -8.80
CA ALA A 207 15.25 -10.74 -8.96
C ALA A 207 15.95 -11.31 -10.22
N THR A 208 15.66 -12.56 -10.61
CA THR A 208 16.19 -13.13 -11.87
C THR A 208 15.51 -12.62 -13.14
N LEU A 209 14.30 -12.05 -13.03
CA LEU A 209 13.52 -11.58 -14.17
C LEU A 209 13.78 -10.12 -14.53
N ASP A 210 14.68 -9.45 -13.80
CA ASP A 210 15.05 -8.04 -14.00
C ASP A 210 13.82 -7.13 -14.06
N VAL A 211 12.86 -7.38 -13.15
CA VAL A 211 11.70 -6.50 -12.98
C VAL A 211 12.15 -5.27 -12.19
N TYR A 212 11.61 -4.11 -12.55
CA TYR A 212 11.98 -2.86 -11.90
C TYR A 212 11.54 -2.83 -10.43
N SER A 213 10.33 -3.33 -10.15
CA SER A 213 9.76 -3.33 -8.80
C SER A 213 8.81 -4.50 -8.58
N TRP A 214 8.62 -4.81 -7.31
CA TRP A 214 7.63 -5.76 -6.83
C TRP A 214 6.72 -5.09 -5.80
N GLN A 215 5.49 -4.78 -6.19
CA GLN A 215 4.46 -4.32 -5.26
C GLN A 215 3.80 -5.51 -4.56
N VAL A 216 3.68 -5.41 -3.25
CA VAL A 216 2.90 -6.34 -2.43
C VAL A 216 1.75 -5.60 -1.76
N GLN A 217 0.57 -6.22 -1.71
CA GLN A 217 -0.63 -5.61 -1.16
C GLN A 217 -1.53 -6.64 -0.46
N LEU A 218 -2.33 -6.18 0.50
CA LEU A 218 -3.41 -6.98 1.09
C LEU A 218 -4.67 -6.89 0.23
N GLY A 219 -5.55 -7.87 0.35
CA GLY A 219 -6.91 -7.78 -0.16
C GLY A 219 -7.90 -7.73 0.98
N ASN A 220 -8.96 -6.97 0.76
CA ASN A 220 -10.12 -6.99 1.64
C ASN A 220 -11.10 -8.06 1.12
N PRO A 221 -11.82 -8.77 2.02
CA PRO A 221 -12.79 -9.81 1.66
C PRO A 221 -14.04 -9.20 1.02
N ALA A 222 -13.91 -8.79 -0.24
CA ALA A 222 -14.95 -8.23 -1.09
C ALA A 222 -14.92 -8.92 -2.46
N GLY A 223 -15.98 -8.75 -3.25
CA GLY A 223 -16.11 -9.43 -4.55
C GLY A 223 -16.01 -10.95 -4.41
N GLU A 224 -15.21 -11.59 -5.28
CA GLU A 224 -14.93 -13.03 -5.19
C GLU A 224 -14.18 -13.41 -3.92
N LEU A 225 -13.26 -12.56 -3.43
CA LEU A 225 -12.44 -12.91 -2.24
C LEU A 225 -13.31 -13.12 -1.00
N ALA A 226 -14.47 -12.46 -0.91
CA ALA A 226 -15.43 -12.67 0.18
C ALA A 226 -15.95 -14.12 0.25
N LEU A 227 -15.92 -14.86 -0.87
CA LEU A 227 -16.34 -16.26 -0.99
C LEU A 227 -15.20 -17.24 -0.74
N HIS A 228 -13.96 -16.74 -0.57
CA HIS A 228 -12.73 -17.54 -0.47
C HIS A 228 -11.96 -17.24 0.82
N ARG A 229 -12.54 -17.61 1.96
CA ARG A 229 -11.91 -17.40 3.28
C ARG A 229 -10.57 -18.10 3.42
N GLU A 230 -10.35 -19.19 2.69
CA GLU A 230 -9.07 -19.91 2.66
C GLU A 230 -7.92 -19.07 2.08
N LEU A 231 -8.21 -17.99 1.36
CA LEU A 231 -7.22 -17.03 0.85
C LEU A 231 -7.13 -15.77 1.71
N ALA A 232 -8.25 -15.33 2.30
CA ALA A 232 -8.32 -14.07 3.03
C ALA A 232 -7.38 -14.08 4.24
N VAL A 233 -6.54 -13.05 4.34
CA VAL A 233 -5.74 -12.79 5.55
C VAL A 233 -6.62 -12.13 6.61
N GLU A 234 -6.30 -12.35 7.87
CA GLU A 234 -6.95 -11.72 9.01
C GLU A 234 -6.03 -10.69 9.67
N PRO A 235 -6.55 -9.73 10.47
CA PRO A 235 -5.73 -8.75 11.16
C PRO A 235 -4.56 -9.35 11.96
N ARG A 236 -4.76 -10.51 12.61
CA ARG A 236 -3.69 -11.22 13.36
C ARG A 236 -2.52 -11.64 12.47
N ASP A 237 -2.78 -11.93 11.19
CA ASP A 237 -1.74 -12.39 10.25
C ASP A 237 -0.73 -11.26 9.97
N LEU A 238 -1.06 -9.99 10.26
CA LEU A 238 -0.12 -8.87 10.17
C LEU A 238 1.11 -9.03 11.05
N LEU A 239 1.01 -9.76 12.18
CA LEU A 239 2.14 -10.06 13.04
C LEU A 239 3.24 -10.85 12.32
N GLN A 240 2.89 -11.56 11.25
CA GLN A 240 3.82 -12.28 10.39
C GLN A 240 4.10 -11.53 9.08
N ILE A 241 3.06 -10.99 8.44
CA ILE A 241 3.15 -10.32 7.13
C ILE A 241 4.06 -9.10 7.20
N VAL A 242 3.87 -8.21 8.18
CA VAL A 242 4.63 -6.95 8.23
C VAL A 242 6.12 -7.17 8.45
N PRO A 243 6.57 -7.99 9.42
CA PRO A 243 7.99 -8.34 9.53
C PRO A 243 8.54 -9.03 8.29
N ALA A 244 7.78 -9.94 7.66
CA ALA A 244 8.22 -10.61 6.44
C ALA A 244 8.46 -9.62 5.30
N VAL A 245 7.50 -8.73 5.05
CA VAL A 245 7.64 -7.68 4.02
C VAL A 245 8.79 -6.73 4.35
N ALA A 246 8.97 -6.34 5.62
CA ALA A 246 10.09 -5.50 6.03
C ALA A 246 11.45 -6.16 5.77
N ARG A 247 11.59 -7.47 6.04
CA ARG A 247 12.80 -8.24 5.70
C ARG A 247 13.06 -8.23 4.20
N LEU A 248 12.03 -8.41 3.36
CA LEU A 248 12.18 -8.38 1.91
C LEU A 248 12.61 -7.01 1.39
N VAL A 249 12.08 -5.92 1.96
CA VAL A 249 12.53 -4.55 1.64
C VAL A 249 14.01 -4.36 2.00
N GLN A 250 14.46 -4.88 3.15
CA GLN A 250 15.85 -4.77 3.61
C GLN A 250 16.82 -5.69 2.87
N ARG A 251 16.34 -6.79 2.28
CA ARG A 251 17.17 -7.77 1.57
C ARG A 251 17.98 -7.14 0.42
N GLY A 252 17.43 -6.10 -0.22
CA GLY A 252 18.08 -5.40 -1.34
C GLY A 252 18.19 -6.26 -2.61
N GLY A 253 18.45 -5.62 -3.75
CA GLY A 253 18.55 -6.30 -5.05
C GLY A 253 17.24 -6.41 -5.84
N LEU A 254 16.09 -6.18 -5.19
CA LEU A 254 14.80 -5.99 -5.83
C LEU A 254 14.05 -4.87 -5.10
N ARG A 255 13.47 -3.92 -5.83
CA ARG A 255 12.69 -2.83 -5.25
C ARG A 255 11.32 -3.35 -4.81
N VAL A 256 11.22 -3.75 -3.54
CA VAL A 256 9.94 -4.16 -2.93
C VAL A 256 9.16 -2.93 -2.46
N VAL A 257 7.92 -2.81 -2.89
CA VAL A 257 7.03 -1.67 -2.62
C VAL A 257 5.78 -2.15 -1.87
N PRO A 258 5.71 -2.03 -0.54
CA PRO A 258 4.49 -2.31 0.20
C PRO A 258 3.43 -1.27 -0.14
N ALA A 259 2.24 -1.71 -0.56
CA ALA A 259 1.13 -0.81 -0.83
C ALA A 259 0.65 -0.10 0.45
N ASP A 260 -0.11 0.98 0.27
CA ASP A 260 -0.64 1.82 1.36
C ASP A 260 -1.51 1.04 2.37
N ASN A 261 -1.91 -0.20 2.08
CA ASN A 261 -2.67 -1.08 2.97
C ASN A 261 -1.83 -2.07 3.81
N ILE A 262 -0.50 -1.95 3.79
CA ILE A 262 0.42 -2.70 4.66
C ILE A 262 1.16 -1.73 5.59
N GLY A 263 1.26 -2.09 6.88
CA GLY A 263 2.00 -1.33 7.90
C GLY A 263 1.07 -0.64 8.90
N TYR A 264 1.15 0.69 8.98
CA TYR A 264 0.43 1.58 9.91
C TYR A 264 1.07 1.66 11.29
N PHE A 265 2.24 2.30 11.33
CA PHE A 265 2.96 2.65 12.54
C PHE A 265 3.43 1.39 13.30
N GLY A 266 4.55 1.49 13.99
CA GLY A 266 5.24 0.34 14.56
C GLY A 266 6.71 0.31 14.12
N PRO A 267 7.50 -0.65 14.63
CA PRO A 267 8.95 -0.70 14.45
C PRO A 267 9.40 -0.76 12.99
N TYR A 268 8.57 -1.32 12.11
CA TYR A 268 8.89 -1.51 10.70
C TYR A 268 8.41 -0.38 9.78
N GLU A 269 7.69 0.64 10.28
CA GLU A 269 7.03 1.64 9.42
C GLU A 269 8.03 2.36 8.51
N THR A 270 9.15 2.86 9.05
CA THR A 270 10.16 3.54 8.23
C THR A 270 10.81 2.62 7.20
N THR A 271 11.07 1.36 7.55
CA THR A 271 11.55 0.36 6.59
C THR A 271 10.53 0.16 5.47
N LEU A 272 9.26 -0.06 5.79
CA LEU A 272 8.20 -0.24 4.79
C LEU A 272 8.04 0.98 3.88
N ARG A 273 8.35 2.19 4.36
CA ARG A 273 8.27 3.43 3.57
C ARG A 273 9.55 3.83 2.85
N THR A 274 10.63 3.07 2.97
CA THR A 274 11.90 3.36 2.27
C THR A 274 11.70 3.46 0.75
N ASN A 275 10.83 2.62 0.19
CA ASN A 275 10.49 2.63 -1.24
C ASN A 275 9.11 3.22 -1.55
N ALA A 276 8.49 3.92 -0.59
CA ALA A 276 7.09 4.35 -0.69
C ALA A 276 6.84 5.44 -1.74
N HIS A 277 5.57 5.50 -2.12
CA HIS A 277 5.00 6.31 -3.19
C HIS A 277 5.12 7.83 -3.03
N TYR A 278 5.52 8.34 -1.85
CA TYR A 278 5.50 9.79 -1.55
C TYR A 278 6.73 10.29 -0.78
N GLY A 279 7.79 9.47 -0.64
CA GLY A 279 9.04 9.88 0.02
C GLY A 279 8.94 10.21 1.51
N LEU A 280 7.78 9.95 2.14
CA LEU A 280 7.58 10.18 3.57
C LEU A 280 8.08 8.97 4.38
N PRO A 281 8.76 9.18 5.53
CA PRO A 281 9.29 8.09 6.35
C PRO A 281 8.21 7.30 7.09
N THR A 282 6.95 7.75 7.02
CA THR A 282 5.79 7.13 7.67
C THR A 282 4.52 7.40 6.86
N PHE A 283 3.50 6.56 7.04
CA PHE A 283 2.16 6.83 6.54
C PHE A 283 1.62 8.17 7.07
N ALA A 284 1.20 9.06 6.18
CA ALA A 284 0.75 10.42 6.51
C ALA A 284 -0.71 10.68 6.08
N GLY A 285 -1.52 9.63 6.10
CA GLY A 285 -2.91 9.66 5.65
C GLY A 285 -3.09 9.25 4.19
N CYS A 286 -4.33 8.95 3.82
CA CYS A 286 -4.70 8.58 2.47
C CYS A 286 -4.61 9.79 1.54
N LEU A 287 -4.17 9.59 0.29
CA LEU A 287 -4.14 10.64 -0.74
C LEU A 287 -5.32 10.58 -1.73
N GLY A 288 -6.27 9.66 -1.53
CA GLY A 288 -7.48 9.55 -2.35
C GLY A 288 -8.34 10.81 -2.27
N GLY A 289 -8.67 11.38 -3.41
CA GLY A 289 -9.34 12.69 -3.51
C GLY A 289 -8.42 13.88 -3.22
N ILE A 290 -7.15 13.69 -2.84
CA ILE A 290 -6.19 14.79 -2.61
C ILE A 290 -5.20 14.88 -3.76
N ARG A 291 -4.52 13.76 -4.04
CA ARG A 291 -3.63 13.57 -5.19
C ARG A 291 -4.04 12.40 -6.09
N HIS A 292 -4.88 11.49 -5.59
CA HIS A 292 -5.34 10.31 -6.33
C HIS A 292 -6.82 10.30 -6.64
N PHE A 293 -7.19 9.60 -7.70
CA PHE A 293 -8.57 9.31 -8.03
C PHE A 293 -8.71 7.93 -8.68
N GLY A 294 -9.93 7.43 -8.68
CA GLY A 294 -10.35 6.23 -9.39
C GLY A 294 -11.48 6.55 -10.36
N LEU A 295 -11.43 5.97 -11.55
CA LEU A 295 -12.49 6.02 -12.55
C LEU A 295 -13.01 4.62 -12.84
N GLU A 296 -14.33 4.45 -12.78
CA GLU A 296 -14.99 3.23 -13.26
C GLU A 296 -15.22 3.28 -14.77
N SER A 297 -15.50 2.11 -15.35
CA SER A 297 -15.63 1.97 -16.80
C SER A 297 -16.78 2.75 -17.41
N ASN A 298 -17.80 3.13 -16.62
CA ASN A 298 -18.92 3.96 -17.05
C ASN A 298 -18.76 5.47 -16.77
N GLY A 299 -17.58 5.89 -16.31
CA GLY A 299 -17.28 7.30 -16.03
C GLY A 299 -17.59 7.79 -14.63
N ASN A 300 -17.94 6.90 -13.69
CA ASN A 300 -18.07 7.28 -12.28
C ASN A 300 -16.69 7.67 -11.70
N LEU A 301 -16.63 8.84 -11.06
CA LEU A 301 -15.44 9.35 -10.37
C LEU A 301 -15.48 9.03 -8.88
N LYS A 302 -14.37 8.53 -8.35
CA LYS A 302 -14.17 8.17 -6.93
C LYS A 302 -12.81 8.65 -6.45
N ALA A 303 -12.64 8.80 -5.14
CA ALA A 303 -11.31 9.11 -4.56
C ALA A 303 -10.36 7.90 -4.59
N CYS A 304 -10.90 6.69 -4.57
CA CYS A 304 -10.17 5.44 -4.68
C CYS A 304 -11.03 4.44 -5.45
N LEU A 305 -10.46 3.81 -6.47
CA LEU A 305 -11.18 2.87 -7.33
C LEU A 305 -11.70 1.66 -6.53
N SER A 306 -10.98 1.24 -5.49
CA SER A 306 -11.33 0.09 -4.64
C SER A 306 -12.52 0.33 -3.72
N LEU A 307 -12.92 1.58 -3.46
CA LEU A 307 -14.11 1.85 -2.65
C LEU A 307 -15.37 1.40 -3.42
N PRO A 308 -16.45 0.98 -2.76
CA PRO A 308 -17.62 0.46 -3.47
C PRO A 308 -18.47 1.60 -4.03
N SER A 309 -18.99 1.43 -5.24
CA SER A 309 -19.87 2.43 -5.87
C SER A 309 -21.32 2.36 -5.38
N ALA A 310 -21.73 1.23 -4.82
CA ALA A 310 -22.99 1.08 -4.11
C ALA A 310 -22.76 0.28 -2.84
N ARG A 311 -23.22 0.80 -1.69
CA ARG A 311 -23.43 -0.01 -0.48
C ARG A 311 -24.87 -0.50 -0.51
N HIS A 312 -25.11 -1.73 -0.06
CA HIS A 312 -26.42 -2.09 0.46
C HIS A 312 -26.70 -1.21 1.71
N GLY A 313 -27.26 -0.02 1.51
CA GLY A 313 -27.88 0.78 2.57
C GLY A 313 -27.22 2.08 3.07
N CYS A 314 -26.16 2.64 2.46
CA CYS A 314 -25.72 4.05 2.73
C CYS A 314 -24.64 4.56 1.76
N SER A 315 -24.75 5.84 1.37
CA SER A 315 -23.84 6.69 0.57
C SER A 315 -22.84 6.01 -0.38
N SER A 316 -23.04 6.24 -1.68
CA SER A 316 -22.05 5.93 -2.71
C SER A 316 -20.74 6.70 -2.47
N TYR A 317 -19.59 6.07 -2.73
CA TYR A 317 -18.29 6.76 -2.82
C TYR A 317 -18.06 7.41 -4.21
N VAL A 318 -19.09 7.39 -5.07
CA VAL A 318 -19.10 8.07 -6.36
C VAL A 318 -19.41 9.55 -6.14
N GLU A 319 -18.51 10.41 -6.61
CA GLU A 319 -18.68 11.87 -6.54
C GLU A 319 -19.52 12.44 -7.68
N GLY A 320 -19.69 11.68 -8.77
CA GLY A 320 -20.44 12.04 -9.96
C GLY A 320 -19.99 11.22 -11.17
N ASN A 321 -20.60 11.49 -12.33
CA ASN A 321 -20.29 10.80 -13.59
C ASN A 321 -19.78 11.78 -14.66
N LEU A 322 -18.70 11.41 -15.34
CA LEU A 322 -18.01 12.24 -16.35
C LEU A 322 -18.74 12.36 -17.70
N ARG A 323 -19.91 11.72 -17.85
CA ARG A 323 -20.84 12.03 -18.95
C ARG A 323 -21.66 13.29 -18.68
N GLU A 324 -21.91 13.57 -17.40
CA GLU A 324 -22.85 14.59 -16.97
C GLU A 324 -22.12 15.85 -16.49
N THR A 325 -20.98 15.67 -15.81
CA THR A 325 -20.23 16.77 -15.19
C THR A 325 -18.75 16.68 -15.54
N PRO A 326 -18.11 17.77 -16.00
CA PRO A 326 -16.67 17.80 -16.25
C PRO A 326 -15.84 17.38 -15.04
N PHE A 327 -14.71 16.72 -15.29
CA PHE A 327 -13.83 16.24 -14.22
C PHE A 327 -13.42 17.35 -13.24
N ALA A 328 -13.03 18.52 -13.76
CA ALA A 328 -12.58 19.65 -12.93
C ALA A 328 -13.66 20.14 -11.96
N ASP A 329 -14.92 20.10 -12.36
CA ASP A 329 -16.05 20.52 -11.53
C ASP A 329 -16.28 19.52 -10.40
N LEU A 330 -16.30 18.21 -10.70
CA LEU A 330 -16.41 17.18 -9.67
C LEU A 330 -15.21 17.20 -8.71
N TRP A 331 -14.00 17.40 -9.24
CA TRP A 331 -12.78 17.43 -8.44
C TRP A 331 -12.75 18.59 -7.45
N ASN A 332 -13.23 19.77 -7.86
CA ASN A 332 -13.18 21.00 -7.07
C ASN A 332 -14.48 21.31 -6.32
N ARG A 333 -15.53 20.50 -6.49
CA ARG A 333 -16.83 20.70 -5.83
C ARG A 333 -16.67 20.77 -4.30
N PRO A 334 -17.25 21.79 -3.64
CA PRO A 334 -17.26 21.86 -2.18
C PRO A 334 -17.85 20.59 -1.55
N GLY A 335 -17.13 20.00 -0.60
CA GLY A 335 -17.52 18.75 0.07
C GLY A 335 -17.30 17.47 -0.75
N ALA A 336 -16.71 17.54 -1.95
CA ALA A 336 -16.31 16.32 -2.68
C ALA A 336 -15.24 15.55 -1.90
N PHE A 337 -15.28 14.22 -2.00
CA PHE A 337 -14.35 13.29 -1.35
C PHE A 337 -14.29 13.47 0.17
N ALA A 338 -15.45 13.77 0.78
CA ALA A 338 -15.59 14.16 2.18
C ALA A 338 -14.93 13.18 3.15
N PHE A 339 -14.98 11.86 2.88
CA PHE A 339 -14.38 10.86 3.75
C PHE A 339 -12.89 11.07 4.01
N ASN A 340 -12.18 11.76 3.10
CA ASN A 340 -10.76 12.05 3.22
C ASN A 340 -10.50 13.56 3.40
N ARG A 341 -11.09 14.41 2.54
CA ARG A 341 -10.86 15.87 2.58
C ARG A 341 -11.45 16.54 3.82
N ASN A 342 -12.50 15.96 4.40
CA ASN A 342 -13.19 16.47 5.58
C ASN A 342 -13.03 15.52 6.78
N SER A 343 -12.03 14.62 6.75
CA SER A 343 -11.83 13.67 7.84
C SER A 343 -11.38 14.37 9.13
N ASP A 344 -12.13 14.15 10.22
CA ASP A 344 -11.77 14.61 11.56
C ASP A 344 -11.30 13.43 12.43
N PRO A 345 -10.04 13.42 12.90
CA PRO A 345 -9.54 12.42 13.83
C PRO A 345 -10.36 12.29 15.13
N ALA A 346 -11.12 13.31 15.53
CA ALA A 346 -11.98 13.27 16.71
C ALA A 346 -13.20 12.34 16.54
N GLU A 347 -13.58 12.03 15.30
CA GLU A 347 -14.66 11.08 14.99
C GLU A 347 -14.22 9.61 15.10
N LEU A 348 -12.92 9.36 15.24
CA LEU A 348 -12.38 8.00 15.35
C LEU A 348 -12.72 7.38 16.72
N GLY A 349 -13.27 6.18 16.68
CA GLY A 349 -13.59 5.34 17.82
C GLY A 349 -12.56 4.24 18.09
N GLY A 350 -12.97 3.26 18.90
CA GLY A 350 -12.17 2.07 19.23
C GLY A 350 -10.74 2.38 19.70
N PHE A 351 -9.77 1.63 19.18
CA PHE A 351 -8.34 1.83 19.44
C PHE A 351 -7.84 3.20 18.94
N CYS A 352 -8.38 3.69 17.82
CA CYS A 352 -7.93 4.93 17.20
C CYS A 352 -8.24 6.18 18.05
N ARG A 353 -9.32 6.15 18.83
CA ARG A 353 -9.74 7.25 19.71
C ARG A 353 -8.64 7.75 20.65
N THR A 354 -7.83 6.83 21.18
CA THR A 354 -6.71 7.14 22.10
C THR A 354 -5.35 6.93 21.45
N CYS A 355 -5.31 6.67 20.13
CA CYS A 355 -4.07 6.42 19.42
C CYS A 355 -3.30 7.71 19.17
N ARG A 356 -2.03 7.75 19.60
CA ARG A 356 -1.13 8.90 19.39
C ARG A 356 -0.89 9.26 17.92
N HIS A 357 -1.09 8.31 17.00
CA HIS A 357 -0.90 8.51 15.56
C HIS A 357 -2.18 8.95 14.83
N ALA A 358 -3.33 8.99 15.51
CA ALA A 358 -4.63 9.23 14.89
C ALA A 358 -4.71 10.54 14.10
N ARG A 359 -4.10 11.62 14.63
CA ARG A 359 -4.07 12.94 13.97
C ARG A 359 -3.35 12.96 12.63
N LEU A 360 -2.33 12.13 12.47
CA LEU A 360 -1.58 12.00 11.21
C LEU A 360 -2.20 10.93 10.30
N CYS A 361 -2.71 9.85 10.89
CA CYS A 361 -3.18 8.67 10.18
C CYS A 361 -4.60 8.81 9.60
N HIS A 362 -5.50 9.51 10.29
CA HIS A 362 -6.93 9.60 9.96
C HIS A 362 -7.64 8.23 9.83
N GLY A 363 -7.19 7.21 10.58
CA GLY A 363 -7.84 5.90 10.65
C GLY A 363 -7.35 4.86 9.63
N GLY A 364 -6.37 5.19 8.78
CA GLY A 364 -5.76 4.24 7.83
C GLY A 364 -6.59 4.02 6.56
N CYS A 365 -6.49 2.84 5.94
CA CYS A 365 -7.22 2.52 4.71
C CYS A 365 -8.74 2.52 4.91
N ARG A 366 -9.42 3.47 4.25
CA ARG A 366 -10.89 3.56 4.27
C ARG A 366 -11.57 2.30 3.73
N TRP A 367 -11.03 1.72 2.66
CA TRP A 367 -11.62 0.53 2.05
C TRP A 367 -11.62 -0.66 3.02
N SER A 368 -10.51 -0.86 3.74
CA SER A 368 -10.42 -1.92 4.77
C SER A 368 -11.39 -1.70 5.91
N ALA A 369 -11.58 -0.45 6.37
CA ALA A 369 -12.58 -0.12 7.38
C ALA A 369 -14.01 -0.41 6.89
N THR A 370 -14.34 0.01 5.65
CA THR A 370 -15.66 -0.16 5.05
C THR A 370 -16.07 -1.63 4.94
N VAL A 371 -15.18 -2.51 4.48
CA VAL A 371 -15.49 -3.94 4.26
C VAL A 371 -15.69 -4.70 5.58
N HIS A 372 -15.12 -4.22 6.70
CA HIS A 372 -15.08 -4.95 7.97
C HIS A 372 -16.01 -4.35 9.04
N GLY A 373 -17.16 -3.80 8.63
CA GLY A 373 -18.19 -3.31 9.55
C GLY A 373 -18.53 -1.83 9.41
N GLY A 374 -17.95 -1.12 8.43
CA GLY A 374 -18.37 0.23 8.08
C GLY A 374 -17.95 1.33 9.06
N GLY A 375 -17.07 1.03 10.02
CA GLY A 375 -16.45 2.01 10.91
C GLY A 375 -15.44 2.90 10.18
N LEU A 376 -14.81 3.82 10.92
CA LEU A 376 -13.81 4.72 10.34
C LEU A 376 -12.38 4.15 10.38
N GLU A 377 -12.18 3.11 11.16
CA GLU A 377 -10.88 2.61 11.57
C GLU A 377 -10.50 1.36 10.77
N ASN A 378 -9.32 1.40 10.17
CA ASN A 378 -8.75 0.25 9.47
C ASN A 378 -8.42 -0.87 10.45
N PRO A 379 -9.02 -2.08 10.31
CA PRO A 379 -8.67 -3.19 11.17
C PRO A 379 -7.30 -3.81 10.87
N TYR A 380 -6.73 -3.54 9.69
CA TYR A 380 -5.42 -4.02 9.28
C TYR A 380 -4.31 -3.02 9.65
N CYS A 381 -4.39 -2.45 10.86
CA CYS A 381 -3.36 -1.57 11.42
C CYS A 381 -2.37 -2.39 12.24
N TYR A 382 -1.10 -2.49 11.81
CA TYR A 382 -0.07 -3.25 12.52
C TYR A 382 0.14 -2.76 13.95
N TYR A 383 0.25 -1.44 14.15
CA TYR A 383 0.42 -0.87 15.49
C TYR A 383 -0.68 -1.32 16.45
N ARG A 384 -1.94 -1.31 16.00
CA ARG A 384 -3.07 -1.79 16.80
C ARG A 384 -2.93 -3.27 17.11
N VAL A 385 -2.76 -4.11 16.09
CA VAL A 385 -2.71 -5.56 16.25
C VAL A 385 -1.56 -5.97 17.17
N ALA A 386 -0.38 -5.37 17.00
CA ALA A 386 0.78 -5.63 17.85
C ALA A 386 0.57 -5.15 19.29
N ALA A 387 -0.07 -3.99 19.50
CA ALA A 387 -0.38 -3.48 20.85
C ALA A 387 -1.41 -4.36 21.58
N GLU A 388 -2.46 -4.78 20.89
CA GLU A 388 -3.49 -5.66 21.46
C GLU A 388 -2.93 -7.05 21.78
N ALA A 389 -2.09 -7.60 20.91
CA ALA A 389 -1.40 -8.87 21.14
C ALA A 389 -0.47 -8.79 22.37
N GLU A 390 0.30 -7.69 22.49
CA GLU A 390 1.17 -7.48 23.64
C GLU A 390 0.38 -7.31 24.95
N ALA A 391 -0.71 -6.55 24.95
CA ALA A 391 -1.61 -6.44 26.09
C ALA A 391 -2.24 -7.78 26.47
N GLY A 392 -2.56 -8.64 25.49
CA GLY A 392 -3.00 -10.02 25.70
C GLY A 392 -1.95 -10.86 26.44
N ARG A 393 -0.70 -10.83 25.97
CA ARG A 393 0.42 -11.54 26.61
C ARG A 393 0.67 -11.09 28.04
N ARG A 394 0.67 -9.77 28.29
CA ARG A 394 0.86 -9.21 29.63
C ARG A 394 -0.22 -9.67 30.61
N ARG A 395 -1.49 -9.71 30.16
CA ARG A 395 -2.60 -10.23 30.97
C ARG A 395 -2.45 -11.72 31.29
N ALA A 396 -2.09 -12.54 30.30
CA ALA A 396 -1.84 -13.97 30.50
C ALA A 396 -0.67 -14.22 31.47
N ARG A 397 0.42 -13.46 31.34
CA ARG A 397 1.57 -13.53 32.26
C ARG A 397 1.19 -13.08 33.68
N GLY A 398 0.42 -11.99 33.80
CA GLY A 398 -0.09 -11.51 35.09
C GLY A 398 -0.98 -12.54 35.78
N TRP A 399 -1.84 -13.24 35.02
CA TRP A 399 -2.66 -14.32 35.54
C TRP A 399 -1.82 -15.53 35.97
N ARG A 400 -0.84 -15.96 35.15
CA ARG A 400 0.12 -17.02 35.52
C ARG A 400 0.89 -16.69 36.80
N ILE A 401 1.34 -15.44 36.96
CA ILE A 401 2.01 -14.97 38.19
C ILE A 401 1.04 -14.96 39.37
N ALA A 402 -0.17 -14.41 39.20
CA ALA A 402 -1.18 -14.38 40.26
C ALA A 402 -1.58 -15.81 40.71
N ALA A 403 -1.76 -16.73 39.78
CA ALA A 403 -2.02 -18.15 40.06
C ALA A 403 -0.84 -18.82 40.78
N ALA A 404 0.39 -18.56 40.33
CA ALA A 404 1.61 -19.08 40.98
C ALA A 404 1.86 -18.49 42.38
N VAL A 405 1.40 -17.27 42.66
CA VAL A 405 1.45 -16.65 44.00
C VAL A 405 0.30 -17.14 44.90
N ALA A 406 -0.87 -17.44 44.33
CA ALA A 406 -2.02 -17.96 45.06
C ALA A 406 -1.88 -19.45 45.42
N ALA A 407 -1.20 -20.26 44.60
CA ALA A 407 -1.04 -21.70 44.83
C ALA A 407 -0.31 -22.06 46.16
N PRO A 408 0.78 -21.38 46.56
CA PRO A 408 1.39 -21.60 47.88
C PRO A 408 0.53 -21.11 49.05
N LEU A 409 -0.34 -20.12 48.84
CA LEU A 409 -1.26 -19.60 49.87
C LEU A 409 -2.44 -20.54 50.11
N ALA A 410 -2.89 -21.27 49.09
CA ALA A 410 -3.87 -22.35 49.23
C ALA A 410 -3.26 -23.57 49.94
N LEU A 411 -2.00 -23.90 49.67
CA LEU A 411 -1.28 -24.99 50.36
C LEU A 411 -0.91 -24.67 51.81
N ALA A 412 -0.81 -23.39 52.19
CA ALA A 412 -0.61 -22.98 53.58
C ALA A 412 -1.92 -22.89 54.40
N GLY A 413 -3.08 -23.04 53.76
CA GLY A 413 -4.40 -22.99 54.39
C GLY A 413 -4.99 -24.35 54.78
N CYS A 414 -4.38 -25.46 54.39
CA CYS A 414 -4.86 -26.81 54.71
C CYS A 414 -4.10 -27.39 55.90
N GLY A 415 -4.43 -26.89 57.09
CA GLY A 415 -4.22 -27.63 58.34
C GLY A 415 -5.34 -28.66 58.52
N GLU A 416 -4.93 -29.92 58.65
CA GLU A 416 -5.63 -31.12 59.14
C GLU A 416 -7.15 -31.04 59.33
N GLY A 417 -7.89 -31.78 58.48
CA GLY A 417 -9.29 -32.12 58.68
C GLY A 417 -9.66 -33.32 57.83
N ASP A 418 -9.81 -34.47 58.49
CA ASP A 418 -10.25 -35.74 57.92
C ASP A 418 -11.71 -35.71 57.44
N ASP A 419 -12.01 -36.69 56.57
CA ASP A 419 -13.30 -37.29 56.20
C ASP A 419 -14.15 -36.74 55.05
N ASP A 420 -14.16 -37.56 53.99
CA ASP A 420 -15.30 -38.13 53.25
C ASP A 420 -16.37 -37.21 52.64
N GLY A 421 -16.34 -37.17 51.30
CA GLY A 421 -17.45 -36.71 50.48
C GLY A 421 -17.11 -36.74 49.00
N ASP A 422 -17.42 -37.86 48.33
CA ASP A 422 -17.47 -37.96 46.86
C ASP A 422 -18.32 -36.83 46.27
N ALA A 423 -17.69 -35.99 45.46
CA ALA A 423 -18.37 -35.10 44.53
C ALA A 423 -17.59 -35.14 43.21
N ASP A 424 -18.20 -35.79 42.22
CA ASP A 424 -17.74 -35.87 40.84
C ASP A 424 -17.42 -34.47 40.29
N VAL A 425 -16.14 -34.18 40.12
CA VAL A 425 -15.67 -33.06 39.32
C VAL A 425 -15.71 -33.53 37.88
N GLU A 426 -16.73 -33.09 37.13
CA GLU A 426 -16.74 -33.25 35.68
C GLU A 426 -15.49 -32.57 35.11
N ASP A 427 -14.62 -33.41 34.53
CA ASP A 427 -13.50 -33.03 33.69
C ASP A 427 -14.05 -32.15 32.54
N VAL A 428 -13.86 -30.84 32.66
CA VAL A 428 -14.05 -29.93 31.51
C VAL A 428 -12.86 -30.17 30.60
N ALA A 429 -13.00 -31.19 29.75
CA ALA A 429 -12.08 -31.48 28.68
C ALA A 429 -11.80 -30.19 27.91
N ASP A 430 -10.51 -29.89 27.76
CA ASP A 430 -9.96 -28.92 26.81
C ASP A 430 -10.74 -28.99 25.49
N GLU A 431 -11.62 -28.01 25.24
CA GLU A 431 -11.98 -27.67 23.88
C GLU A 431 -10.71 -27.08 23.26
N ALA A 432 -9.93 -27.97 22.64
CA ALA A 432 -8.79 -27.63 21.82
C ALA A 432 -9.16 -26.45 20.92
N THR A 433 -8.53 -25.30 21.19
CA THR A 433 -8.52 -24.18 20.27
C THR A 433 -8.08 -24.69 18.89
N PRO A 434 -8.70 -24.28 17.77
CA PRO A 434 -8.25 -24.65 16.42
C PRO A 434 -6.94 -23.90 16.07
N ALA A 435 -5.89 -24.21 16.81
CA ALA A 435 -4.51 -23.83 16.58
C ALA A 435 -3.85 -24.82 15.60
N ASP A 436 -4.30 -26.08 15.58
CA ASP A 436 -3.59 -27.18 14.93
C ASP A 436 -3.93 -27.39 13.44
N ALA A 437 -4.77 -26.54 12.84
CA ALA A 437 -5.24 -26.72 11.46
C ALA A 437 -4.27 -26.22 10.36
N TYR A 438 -3.16 -25.56 10.71
CA TYR A 438 -2.39 -24.76 9.74
C TYR A 438 -0.92 -25.12 9.57
N GLY A 439 -0.42 -26.22 10.14
CA GLY A 439 0.89 -26.78 9.78
C GLY A 439 2.08 -25.83 9.96
N PHE A 440 1.97 -24.88 10.89
CA PHE A 440 3.08 -24.08 11.39
C PHE A 440 3.24 -24.41 12.87
N ASP A 441 4.45 -24.82 13.27
CA ASP A 441 4.81 -24.85 14.68
C ASP A 441 4.62 -23.43 15.24
N PHE A 442 3.75 -23.29 16.22
CA PHE A 442 3.69 -22.06 17.01
C PHE A 442 5.10 -21.79 17.53
N ILE A 443 5.50 -20.52 17.51
CA ILE A 443 6.65 -20.08 18.30
C ILE A 443 6.28 -20.36 19.75
N ASP A 444 6.73 -21.51 20.23
CA ASP A 444 6.60 -21.97 21.60
C ASP A 444 7.44 -21.08 22.53
N GLU A 445 7.05 -21.09 23.79
CA GLU A 445 7.38 -20.21 24.92
C GLU A 445 8.83 -19.71 25.04
N ALA A 446 9.24 -18.69 24.27
CA ALA A 446 10.47 -17.93 24.56
C ALA A 446 10.59 -16.55 23.87
N THR A 447 9.51 -15.87 23.48
CA THR A 447 9.66 -14.55 22.84
C THR A 447 9.78 -13.42 23.88
N PRO A 448 10.89 -12.66 23.92
CA PRO A 448 11.12 -11.61 24.92
C PRO A 448 10.08 -10.47 24.84
N ALA A 449 10.07 -9.59 25.86
CA ALA A 449 9.05 -8.55 26.09
C ALA A 449 8.90 -7.48 24.98
N ASP A 450 9.66 -7.63 23.90
CA ASP A 450 9.80 -6.81 22.70
C ASP A 450 9.38 -7.58 21.42
N ALA A 451 8.73 -8.73 21.53
CA ALA A 451 8.52 -9.66 20.41
C ALA A 451 7.71 -9.14 19.20
N TYR A 452 6.97 -8.03 19.35
CA TYR A 452 6.33 -7.32 18.22
C TYR A 452 6.88 -5.90 18.01
N GLY A 453 7.99 -5.58 18.69
CA GLY A 453 8.76 -4.34 18.61
C GLY A 453 7.97 -3.08 18.95
N ILE A 454 6.95 -3.17 19.81
CA ILE A 454 6.33 -1.98 20.40
C ILE A 454 7.19 -1.54 21.60
N PRO A 455 7.76 -0.32 21.60
CA PRO A 455 8.51 0.18 22.74
C PRO A 455 7.65 0.16 24.00
N GLU A 456 8.26 -0.06 25.17
CA GLU A 456 7.56 0.16 26.44
C GLU A 456 7.03 1.59 26.51
N ALA A 457 5.92 1.79 27.22
CA ALA A 457 5.11 3.02 27.20
C ALA A 457 5.87 4.33 27.51
N ASP A 458 7.12 4.24 27.99
CA ASP A 458 7.96 5.36 28.40
C ASP A 458 8.93 5.87 27.31
N GLU A 459 9.13 5.18 26.18
CA GLU A 459 9.97 5.69 25.08
C GLU A 459 9.11 6.35 23.99
N ALA A 460 8.76 7.62 24.23
CA ALA A 460 7.97 8.43 23.30
C ALA A 460 8.86 9.22 22.33
N THR A 461 8.80 8.90 21.03
CA THR A 461 8.96 9.93 19.99
C THR A 461 7.59 10.53 19.69
N PRO A 462 7.38 11.83 19.95
CA PRO A 462 6.13 12.52 19.65
C PRO A 462 5.74 12.40 18.16
N SER A 463 4.45 12.51 17.81
CA SER A 463 4.01 12.45 16.40
C SER A 463 4.59 13.60 15.54
N ASP A 464 5.00 14.69 16.18
CA ASP A 464 5.77 15.81 15.64
C ASP A 464 7.29 15.53 15.49
N ALA A 465 7.79 14.38 15.95
CA ALA A 465 9.14 13.92 15.66
C ALA A 465 9.32 13.44 14.21
N TYR A 466 8.22 13.17 13.49
CA TYR A 466 8.22 12.69 12.11
C TYR A 466 8.05 13.82 11.08
N GLY A 467 8.67 14.98 11.34
CA GLY A 467 8.53 16.22 10.56
C GLY A 467 8.22 15.99 9.08
N ILE A 468 7.06 16.48 8.64
CA ILE A 468 6.57 16.34 7.26
C ILE A 468 7.36 17.34 6.39
N PRO A 469 8.23 16.90 5.47
CA PRO A 469 8.88 17.81 4.53
C PRO A 469 7.87 18.32 3.50
N GLU A 470 8.12 19.51 2.94
CA GLU A 470 7.34 20.04 1.80
C GLU A 470 7.46 19.08 0.60
N ALA A 471 6.33 18.51 0.18
CA ALA A 471 6.26 17.36 -0.74
C ALA A 471 6.36 17.74 -2.23
N ASP A 472 7.40 18.50 -2.59
CA ASP A 472 7.62 19.03 -3.94
C ASP A 472 8.78 18.40 -4.74
N GLU A 473 9.47 17.40 -4.20
CA GLU A 473 10.45 16.62 -4.99
C GLU A 473 9.96 15.18 -5.22
N ALA A 474 10.09 14.75 -6.47
CA ALA A 474 9.38 13.64 -7.10
C ALA A 474 9.48 12.29 -6.38
N ALA A 475 8.35 11.56 -6.36
CA ALA A 475 8.33 10.16 -5.96
C ALA A 475 8.84 9.23 -7.09
N PRO A 476 9.65 8.20 -6.78
CA PRO A 476 10.25 7.29 -7.76
C PRO A 476 9.30 6.22 -8.34
N ALA A 477 8.11 6.03 -7.74
CA ALA A 477 7.11 5.06 -8.22
C ALA A 477 5.68 5.55 -7.93
N ASP A 478 4.73 5.14 -8.76
CA ASP A 478 3.31 5.48 -8.62
C ASP A 478 2.60 4.58 -7.59
N ALA A 479 1.32 4.84 -7.25
CA ALA A 479 0.53 4.06 -6.29
C ALA A 479 0.47 2.52 -6.53
N TYR A 480 0.91 2.02 -7.68
CA TYR A 480 1.03 0.58 -7.99
C TYR A 480 2.48 0.07 -8.00
N GLY A 481 3.40 0.88 -7.49
CA GLY A 481 4.82 0.58 -7.50
C GLY A 481 5.44 0.66 -8.90
N ILE A 482 4.73 1.21 -9.90
CA ILE A 482 5.20 1.28 -11.28
C ILE A 482 6.11 2.52 -11.44
N PRO A 483 7.30 2.43 -12.05
CA PRO A 483 8.34 3.47 -12.06
C PRO A 483 7.90 4.86 -12.53
N SER A 484 8.49 5.93 -12.00
CA SER A 484 8.46 7.29 -12.59
C SER A 484 9.71 7.53 -13.47
N ASP A 485 9.72 8.63 -14.25
CA ASP A 485 10.71 8.86 -15.32
C ASP A 485 12.19 8.91 -14.89
N ALA A 486 12.48 9.11 -13.60
CA ALA A 486 13.85 9.15 -13.09
C ALA A 486 14.64 7.85 -13.34
N ASP A 487 13.96 6.71 -13.55
CA ASP A 487 14.62 5.40 -13.56
C ASP A 487 14.53 4.62 -14.86
N VAL A 488 13.75 5.08 -15.83
CA VAL A 488 13.62 4.36 -17.10
C VAL A 488 14.36 5.18 -18.16
N GLY A 489 15.68 5.06 -18.12
CA GLY A 489 16.64 5.76 -18.98
C GLY A 489 16.09 5.98 -20.39
N THR A 490 15.64 7.19 -20.65
CA THR A 490 15.29 7.67 -21.96
C THR A 490 16.07 8.94 -22.17
N ASP A 491 17.03 8.90 -23.09
CA ASP A 491 17.49 10.09 -23.81
C ASP A 491 16.26 10.64 -24.56
N GLY A 492 15.48 11.49 -23.88
CA GLY A 492 14.39 12.28 -24.44
C GLY A 492 14.87 13.71 -24.70
N PRO A 493 14.23 14.45 -25.63
CA PRO A 493 14.71 15.76 -26.06
C PRO A 493 14.71 16.76 -24.89
N GLU A 494 15.69 17.68 -24.91
CA GLU A 494 15.91 18.71 -23.90
C GLU A 494 14.60 19.36 -23.41
N GLU A 495 14.52 19.57 -22.09
CA GLU A 495 13.41 20.22 -21.40
C GLU A 495 13.03 21.53 -22.10
N VAL A 496 11.81 21.59 -22.63
CA VAL A 496 11.23 22.85 -23.12
C VAL A 496 10.77 23.64 -21.88
N PRO A 497 11.27 24.87 -21.64
CA PRO A 497 10.85 25.65 -20.49
C PRO A 497 9.35 25.98 -20.60
N VAL A 498 8.57 25.49 -19.65
CA VAL A 498 7.16 25.88 -19.44
C VAL A 498 7.08 26.85 -18.28
N ASP A 499 6.11 27.77 -18.33
CA ASP A 499 5.90 28.73 -17.24
C ASP A 499 5.30 28.07 -15.97
N LEU A 500 5.14 28.85 -14.91
CA LEU A 500 4.61 28.41 -13.61
C LEU A 500 3.20 27.77 -13.69
N TYR A 501 2.52 27.89 -14.83
CA TYR A 501 1.19 27.37 -15.09
C TYR A 501 1.16 26.30 -16.21
N GLY A 502 2.32 25.90 -16.74
CA GLY A 502 2.44 24.80 -17.70
C GLY A 502 2.13 25.18 -19.16
N PHE A 503 2.13 26.46 -19.52
CA PHE A 503 1.99 26.89 -20.91
C PHE A 503 3.36 26.97 -21.61
N VAL A 504 3.43 26.49 -22.84
CA VAL A 504 4.55 26.76 -23.77
C VAL A 504 4.32 28.15 -24.34
N PRO A 505 5.23 29.13 -24.17
CA PRO A 505 5.02 30.47 -24.69
C PRO A 505 4.94 30.43 -26.22
N ASP A 506 3.89 31.04 -26.76
CA ASP A 506 3.64 31.19 -28.20
C ASP A 506 4.76 32.05 -28.82
N VAL A 507 5.65 31.42 -29.57
CA VAL A 507 6.65 32.11 -30.39
C VAL A 507 6.01 32.45 -31.75
N SER A 508 5.15 33.46 -31.74
CA SER A 508 4.71 34.13 -32.96
C SER A 508 4.92 35.65 -32.86
N GLU A 509 5.87 36.10 -33.68
CA GLU A 509 6.07 37.45 -34.24
C GLU A 509 6.06 38.68 -33.30
N SER A 510 7.25 39.15 -32.93
CA SER A 510 7.64 40.57 -33.10
C SER A 510 9.12 40.76 -32.80
N ASP A 511 9.92 41.01 -33.84
CA ASP A 511 10.77 42.20 -33.93
C ASP A 511 11.56 42.19 -35.24
N ALA A 512 10.92 42.77 -36.25
CA ALA A 512 11.64 43.48 -37.28
C ALA A 512 12.06 44.84 -36.71
N LYS A 513 13.36 45.01 -36.43
CA LYS A 513 14.12 46.25 -36.64
C LYS A 513 15.62 46.02 -36.51
#